data_AF-A0A529HNB8-F1
#
_entry.id   AF-A0A529HNB8-F1
#
_cell.length_a   1.000
_cell.length_b   1.000
_cell.length_c   1.000
_cell.angle_alpha   90.00
_cell.angle_beta   90.00
_cell.angle_gamma   90.00
#
_symmetry.space_group_name_H-M   'P 1'
#
loop_
_entity.id
_entity.type
_entity.pdbx_description
1 polymer ?
#
loop_
_entity_poly.entity_id
_entity_poly.type
_entity_poly.pdbx_seq_one_letter_code
_entity_poly.pdbx_strand_id
1 'polypeptide(L)'
;CAAILEVLLVIAFLTGAFFTPAALVAAVYVIFLGFSFHGPSHWTGNQAEFGFFVDHFTFLAGLFFAAVHGPGKLLAVRQGWPGRA
;
A
#
# COMPACT_ATOMS: atom_id res chain seq x y z
N CYS A 1 -4.73 13.49 -1.20
CA CYS A 1 -4.22 13.28 -2.57
C CYS A 1 -3.50 11.93 -2.59
N ALA A 2 -3.88 11.01 -3.48
CA ALA A 2 -3.29 9.66 -3.54
C ALA A 2 -1.78 9.68 -3.81
N ALA A 3 -1.33 10.58 -4.70
CA ALA A 3 0.08 10.71 -5.05
C ALA A 3 1.02 10.95 -3.85
N ILE A 4 0.57 11.70 -2.83
CA ILE A 4 1.39 11.92 -1.63
C ILE A 4 1.60 10.61 -0.88
N LEU A 5 0.55 9.81 -0.72
CA LEU A 5 0.61 8.54 -0.02
C LEU A 5 1.48 7.52 -0.78
N GLU A 6 1.36 7.49 -2.11
CA GLU A 6 2.20 6.65 -2.98
C GLU A 6 3.67 7.01 -2.86
N VAL A 7 4.01 8.30 -2.92
CA VAL A 7 5.39 8.78 -2.76
C VAL A 7 5.93 8.41 -1.38
N LEU A 8 5.15 8.61 -0.32
CA LEU A 8 5.56 8.22 1.04
C LEU A 8 5.76 6.71 1.18
N LEU A 9 4.89 5.90 0.56
CA LEU A 9 5.03 4.44 0.54
C LEU A 9 6.31 4.01 -0.20
N VAL A 10 6.63 4.65 -1.33
CA VAL A 10 7.87 4.40 -2.07
C VAL A 10 9.10 4.79 -1.24
N ILE A 11 9.07 5.94 -0.57
CA ILE A 11 10.16 6.35 0.33
C ILE A 11 10.32 5.34 1.47
N ALA A 12 9.21 4.89 2.08
CA ALA A 12 9.22 3.89 3.15
C ALA A 12 9.74 2.53 2.65
N PHE A 13 9.41 2.13 1.42
CA PHE A 13 9.93 0.91 0.79
C PHE A 13 11.43 1.00 0.53
N LEU A 14 11.89 2.08 -0.11
CA LEU A 14 13.29 2.26 -0.48
C LEU A 14 14.18 2.43 0.75
N THR A 15 13.75 3.14 1.77
CA THR A 15 14.55 3.38 2.99
C THR A 15 14.32 2.33 4.06
N GLY A 16 13.26 1.55 3.96
CA GLY A 16 12.77 0.67 5.01
C GLY A 16 12.21 1.35 6.26
N ALA A 17 12.31 2.68 6.37
CA ALA A 17 11.80 3.43 7.52
C ALA A 17 10.26 3.37 7.53
N PHE A 18 9.70 2.89 8.65
CA PHE A 18 8.25 2.78 8.84
C PHE A 18 7.52 1.98 7.72
N PHE A 19 8.19 1.05 7.04
CA PHE A 19 7.59 0.37 5.89
C PHE A 19 6.30 -0.39 6.22
N THR A 20 6.30 -1.23 7.25
CA THR A 20 5.10 -1.97 7.67
C THR A 20 3.93 -1.04 8.01
N PRO A 21 4.05 -0.03 8.90
CA PRO A 21 2.93 0.88 9.15
C PRO A 21 2.53 1.70 7.91
N ALA A 22 3.46 2.12 7.06
CA ALA A 22 3.14 2.79 5.80
C ALA A 22 2.33 1.88 4.85
N ALA A 23 2.70 0.61 4.73
CA ALA A 23 1.98 -0.38 3.93
C ALA A 23 0.57 -0.64 4.47
N LEU A 24 0.38 -0.67 5.80
CA LEU A 24 -0.95 -0.82 6.42
C LEU A 24 -1.83 0.43 6.20
N VAL A 25 -1.27 1.63 6.26
CA VAL A 25 -1.99 2.87 5.92
C VAL A 25 -2.39 2.87 4.44
N ALA A 26 -1.48 2.47 3.55
CA ALA A 26 -1.77 2.32 2.14
C ALA A 26 -2.88 1.29 1.87
N ALA A 27 -2.88 0.17 2.60
CA ALA A 27 -3.89 -0.87 2.50
C ALA A 27 -5.30 -0.34 2.80
N VAL A 28 -5.46 0.38 3.92
CA VAL A 28 -6.73 1.02 4.27
C VAL A 28 -7.14 2.04 3.21
N TYR A 29 -6.19 2.84 2.72
CA TYR A 29 -6.47 3.87 1.74
C TYR A 29 -6.91 3.31 0.38
N VAL A 30 -6.31 2.21 -0.08
CA VAL A 30 -6.69 1.55 -1.34
C VAL A 30 -8.09 0.94 -1.28
N ILE A 31 -8.50 0.40 -0.13
CA ILE A 31 -9.89 -0.02 0.06
C ILE A 31 -10.82 1.19 -0.09
N PHE A 32 -10.49 2.30 0.57
CA PHE A 32 -11.27 3.54 0.44
C PHE A 32 -11.36 4.01 -1.03
N LEU A 33 -10.26 3.98 -1.78
CA LEU A 33 -10.26 4.36 -3.20
C LEU A 33 -11.13 3.43 -4.05
N GLY A 34 -11.00 2.12 -3.88
CA GLY A 34 -11.78 1.13 -4.60
C GLY A 34 -13.28 1.36 -4.46
N PHE A 35 -13.76 1.56 -3.23
CA PHE A 35 -15.18 1.87 -2.99
C PHE A 35 -15.59 3.27 -3.48
N SER A 36 -14.73 4.28 -3.29
CA SER A 36 -15.09 5.67 -3.61
C SER A 36 -15.17 5.95 -5.11
N PHE A 37 -14.38 5.25 -5.93
CA PHE A 37 -14.27 5.53 -7.36
C PHE A 37 -14.75 4.37 -8.26
N HIS A 38 -14.70 3.13 -7.76
CA HIS A 38 -14.98 1.93 -8.56
C HIS A 38 -16.03 1.01 -7.91
N GLY A 39 -16.78 1.50 -6.91
CA GLY A 39 -17.76 0.69 -6.17
C GLY A 39 -18.95 0.19 -7.01
N PRO A 40 -19.81 -0.67 -6.44
CA PRO A 40 -20.91 -1.34 -7.16
C PRO A 40 -21.84 -0.44 -7.97
N SER A 41 -22.04 0.81 -7.55
CA SER A 41 -22.83 1.81 -8.26
C SER A 41 -22.28 2.18 -9.65
N HIS A 42 -21.00 1.89 -9.93
CA HIS A 42 -20.31 2.25 -11.17
C HIS A 42 -20.27 1.11 -12.21
N TRP A 43 -20.63 -0.12 -11.83
CA TRP A 43 -20.42 -1.30 -12.69
C TRP A 43 -21.43 -1.42 -13.84
N THR A 44 -22.65 -0.93 -13.63
CA THR A 44 -23.71 -0.99 -14.65
C THR A 44 -23.37 -0.03 -15.78
N GLY A 45 -23.12 -0.58 -16.97
CA GLY A 45 -22.74 0.20 -18.15
C GLY A 45 -21.23 0.42 -18.33
N ASN A 46 -20.39 0.01 -17.37
CA ASN A 46 -18.95 0.01 -17.51
C ASN A 46 -18.30 -1.14 -16.71
N GLN A 47 -18.08 -2.28 -17.37
CA GLN A 47 -17.48 -3.45 -16.74
C GLN A 47 -15.99 -3.25 -16.34
N ALA A 48 -15.30 -2.25 -16.91
CA ALA A 48 -13.94 -1.95 -16.48
C ALA A 48 -13.90 -1.48 -15.01
N GLU A 49 -14.93 -0.80 -14.52
CA GLU A 49 -15.03 -0.37 -13.13
C GLU A 49 -15.05 -1.55 -12.16
N PHE A 50 -15.70 -2.65 -12.53
CA PHE A 50 -15.65 -3.88 -11.74
C PHE A 50 -14.23 -4.46 -11.71
N GLY A 51 -13.53 -4.47 -12.85
CA GLY A 51 -12.12 -4.88 -12.91
C GLY A 51 -11.23 -4.03 -12.01
N PHE A 52 -11.33 -2.70 -12.13
CA PHE A 52 -10.58 -1.77 -11.28
C PHE A 52 -10.89 -1.94 -9.80
N PHE A 53 -12.16 -2.18 -9.44
CA PHE A 53 -12.54 -2.49 -8.06
C PHE A 53 -11.79 -3.72 -7.55
N VAL A 54 -11.80 -4.82 -8.32
CA VAL A 54 -11.09 -6.06 -7.96
C VAL A 54 -9.57 -5.85 -7.89
N ASP A 55 -8.99 -5.06 -8.79
CA ASP A 55 -7.55 -4.75 -8.81
C ASP A 55 -7.09 -4.06 -7.51
N HIS A 56 -7.94 -3.24 -6.89
CA HIS A 56 -7.63 -2.65 -5.57
C HIS A 56 -7.47 -3.73 -4.48
N PHE A 57 -8.23 -4.84 -4.54
CA PHE A 57 -8.07 -5.96 -3.59
C PHE A 57 -6.82 -6.79 -3.90
N THR A 58 -6.46 -6.96 -5.18
CA THR A 58 -5.18 -7.56 -5.56
C THR A 58 -4.00 -6.74 -5.04
N PHE A 59 -4.06 -5.41 -5.18
CA PHE A 59 -3.05 -4.51 -4.66
C PHE A 59 -2.99 -4.53 -3.12
N LEU A 60 -4.15 -4.55 -2.45
CA LEU A 60 -4.26 -4.74 -1.01
C LEU A 60 -3.56 -6.02 -0.53
N ALA A 61 -3.76 -7.14 -1.22
CA ALA A 61 -3.09 -8.40 -0.91
C ALA A 61 -1.56 -8.27 -1.03
N GLY A 62 -1.09 -7.58 -2.08
CA GLY A 62 0.33 -7.24 -2.25
C GLY A 62 0.88 -6.39 -1.10
N LEU A 63 0.11 -5.40 -0.62
CA LEU A 63 0.50 -4.56 0.52
C LEU A 63 0.58 -5.36 1.83
N PHE A 64 -0.36 -6.27 2.09
CA PHE A 64 -0.28 -7.16 3.26
C PHE A 64 0.91 -8.11 3.18
N PHE A 65 1.17 -8.69 2.01
CA PHE A 65 2.35 -9.49 1.78
C PHE A 65 3.62 -8.68 2.08
N ALA A 66 3.72 -7.46 1.55
CA ALA A 66 4.87 -6.59 1.76
C ALA A 66 5.02 -6.16 3.23
N ALA A 67 3.92 -5.87 3.93
CA ALA A 67 3.92 -5.50 5.33
C ALA A 67 4.51 -6.58 6.24
N VAL A 68 4.26 -7.86 5.93
CA VAL A 68 4.78 -9.03 6.65
C VAL A 68 6.24 -9.30 6.32
N HIS A 69 6.64 -9.18 5.05
CA HIS A 69 8.00 -9.54 4.61
C HIS A 69 9.01 -8.39 4.75
N GLY A 70 8.52 -7.16 4.90
CA GLY A 70 9.35 -5.99 5.04
C GLY A 70 9.98 -5.52 3.72
N PRO A 71 10.80 -4.45 3.77
CA PRO A 71 11.40 -3.79 2.61
C PRO A 71 12.64 -4.51 2.03
N GLY A 72 13.00 -5.68 2.57
CA GLY A 72 14.27 -6.36 2.26
C GLY A 72 15.48 -5.73 2.96
N LYS A 73 16.70 -6.09 2.51
CA LYS A 73 17.97 -5.75 3.21
C LYS A 73 18.90 -4.81 2.45
N LEU A 74 18.66 -4.57 1.15
CA LEU A 74 19.63 -3.88 0.27
C LEU A 74 19.63 -2.36 0.46
N LEU A 75 18.45 -1.74 0.55
CA LEU A 75 18.28 -0.29 0.69
C LEU A 75 17.73 0.12 2.06
N ALA A 76 17.32 -0.86 2.87
CA ALA A 76 16.82 -0.61 4.21
C ALA A 76 17.91 0.06 5.05
N VAL A 77 17.65 1.30 5.46
CA VAL A 77 18.43 2.01 6.45
C VAL A 77 18.45 1.13 7.70
N ARG A 78 19.65 0.72 8.13
CA ARG A 78 19.83 0.06 9.42
C ARG A 78 19.54 1.08 10.51
N GLN A 79 18.27 1.29 10.84
CA GLN A 79 17.88 1.90 12.09
C GLN A 79 18.24 0.92 13.21
N GLY A 80 19.53 0.92 13.59
CA GLY A 80 19.95 0.29 14.82
C GLY A 80 19.23 0.95 15.98
N TRP A 81 18.64 0.14 16.86
CA TRP A 81 18.19 0.58 18.18
C TRP A 81 19.42 1.03 18.99
N PRO A 82 19.53 2.28 19.47
CA PRO A 82 20.72 2.78 20.21
C PRO A 82 20.91 2.18 21.62
N GLY A 83 20.45 0.96 21.89
CA GLY A 83 20.26 0.46 23.26
C GLY A 83 20.51 -1.03 23.49
N ARG A 84 21.26 -1.72 22.63
CA ARG A 84 21.79 -3.04 22.95
C ARG A 84 23.25 -3.12 22.49
N ALA A 85 24.14 -2.66 23.37
CA ALA A 85 25.53 -3.10 23.45
C ALA A 85 25.60 -4.33 24.35
#